data_AF-D5XBJ7-F1
#
_entry.id   AF-D5XBJ7-F1
#
_cell.length_a   1.000
_cell.length_b   1.000
_cell.length_c   1.000
_cell.angle_alpha   90.00
_cell.angle_beta   90.00
_cell.angle_gamma   90.00
#
_symmetry.space_group_name_H-M   'P 1'
#
loop_
_entity.id
_entity.type
_entity.pdbx_description
1 polymer ?
#
loop_
_entity_poly.entity_id
_entity_poly.type
_entity_poly.pdbx_seq_one_letter_code
_entity_poly.pdbx_strand_id
1 'polypeptide(L)'
;MNMTHYMELLATNQPWNLIIFMAVPVILAETVAVSELFILFGRNLSGGLRRLNKIAGIIAGFYFVGIFIYLFKTAVIPLTAAGEWRGIVDVLAVGFYLSGVIPLFGISLLEIGLLGRGKTEEEKLKVHAVFVAIFLVVAHVAMILGMLNPDIFAHGGSGMAM
;
A
#
# COMPACT_ATOMS: atom_id res chain seq x y z
N MET A 1 11.80 -16.13 -17.02
CA MET A 1 11.08 -14.84 -17.07
C MET A 1 11.53 -14.06 -15.87
N ASN A 2 12.14 -12.89 -16.04
CA ASN A 2 12.60 -12.09 -14.91
C ASN A 2 11.36 -11.46 -14.25
N MET A 3 11.22 -11.61 -12.93
CA MET A 3 10.11 -11.02 -12.17
C MET A 3 10.60 -9.74 -11.49
N THR A 4 9.71 -8.80 -11.18
CA THR A 4 10.06 -7.69 -10.28
C THR A 4 10.43 -8.24 -8.89
N HIS A 5 11.27 -7.53 -8.14
CA HIS A 5 11.58 -7.87 -6.75
C HIS A 5 10.33 -7.91 -5.88
N TYR A 6 9.32 -7.09 -6.20
CA TYR A 6 8.02 -7.14 -5.55
C TYR A 6 7.33 -8.50 -5.75
N MET A 7 7.24 -8.98 -6.99
CA MET A 7 6.60 -10.26 -7.25
C MET A 7 7.44 -11.45 -6.77
N GLU A 8 8.76 -11.35 -6.80
CA GLU A 8 9.64 -12.37 -6.24
C GLU A 8 9.48 -12.49 -4.72
N LEU A 9 9.36 -11.36 -4.00
CA LEU A 9 9.09 -11.33 -2.56
C LEU A 9 7.83 -12.15 -2.23
N LEU A 10 6.77 -11.98 -3.01
CA LEU A 10 5.48 -12.66 -2.82
C LEU A 10 5.49 -14.13 -3.25
N ALA A 11 6.34 -14.50 -4.21
CA ALA A 11 6.48 -15.86 -4.70
C ALA A 11 7.42 -16.70 -3.83
N THR A 12 8.37 -16.07 -3.17
CA THR A 12 9.32 -16.74 -2.28
C THR A 12 8.63 -17.12 -0.97
N ASN A 13 8.95 -18.31 -0.44
CA ASN A 13 8.45 -18.79 0.87
C ASN A 13 6.92 -18.74 1.00
N GLN A 14 6.20 -19.18 -0.04
CA GLN A 14 4.75 -19.33 0.03
C GLN A 14 4.37 -20.42 1.05
N PRO A 15 3.31 -20.19 1.86
CA PRO A 15 2.32 -19.10 1.75
C PRO A 15 2.64 -17.84 2.58
N TRP A 16 3.70 -17.86 3.40
CA TRP A 16 3.92 -16.87 4.45
C TRP A 16 4.17 -15.46 3.94
N ASN A 17 5.01 -15.30 2.94
CA ASN A 17 5.30 -13.96 2.40
C ASN A 17 4.07 -13.32 1.78
N LEU A 18 3.27 -14.08 1.03
CA LEU A 18 2.01 -13.60 0.46
C LEU A 18 1.03 -13.17 1.55
N ILE A 19 0.93 -13.95 2.63
CA ILE A 19 0.04 -13.61 3.76
C ILE A 19 0.49 -12.31 4.43
N ILE A 20 1.79 -12.20 4.75
CA ILE A 20 2.34 -11.08 5.51
C ILE A 20 2.36 -9.80 4.66
N PHE A 21 2.89 -9.85 3.44
CA PHE A 21 3.13 -8.66 2.64
C PHE A 21 1.91 -8.24 1.79
N MET A 22 0.88 -9.10 1.66
CA MET A 22 -0.28 -8.76 0.84
C MET A 22 -1.61 -9.09 1.52
N ALA A 23 -1.84 -10.34 1.90
CA ALA A 23 -3.19 -10.74 2.34
C ALA A 23 -3.65 -9.97 3.58
N VAL A 24 -2.81 -9.88 4.62
CA VAL A 24 -3.16 -9.16 5.84
C VAL A 24 -3.39 -7.65 5.56
N PRO A 25 -2.48 -6.92 4.89
CA PRO A 25 -2.71 -5.53 4.54
C PRO A 25 -3.98 -5.30 3.70
N VAL A 26 -4.20 -6.13 2.68
CA VAL A 26 -5.34 -5.99 1.75
C VAL A 26 -6.65 -6.26 2.46
N ILE A 27 -6.77 -7.36 3.22
CA ILE A 27 -7.99 -7.68 3.96
C ILE A 27 -8.33 -6.57 4.96
N LEU A 28 -7.33 -6.02 5.66
CA LEU A 28 -7.55 -4.91 6.58
C LEU A 28 -8.00 -3.64 5.83
N ALA A 29 -7.32 -3.30 4.73
CA ALA A 29 -7.67 -2.13 3.93
C ALA A 29 -9.06 -2.24 3.29
N GLU A 30 -9.43 -3.41 2.78
CA GLU A 30 -10.76 -3.70 2.24
C GLU A 30 -11.82 -3.65 3.34
N THR A 31 -11.53 -4.18 4.53
CA THR A 31 -12.43 -4.07 5.69
C THR A 31 -12.70 -2.60 6.02
N VAL A 32 -11.65 -1.77 6.02
CA VAL A 32 -11.77 -0.32 6.21
C VAL A 32 -12.61 0.30 5.09
N ALA A 33 -12.30 0.01 3.82
CA ALA A 33 -13.01 0.58 2.67
C ALA A 33 -14.51 0.22 2.64
N VAL A 34 -14.84 -1.06 2.87
CA VAL A 34 -16.22 -1.54 2.86
C VAL A 34 -17.00 -0.95 4.03
N SER A 35 -16.45 -1.00 5.24
CA SER A 35 -17.11 -0.42 6.42
C SER A 35 -17.29 1.10 6.29
N GLU A 36 -16.34 1.80 5.69
CA GLU A 36 -16.43 3.24 5.40
C GLU A 36 -17.60 3.53 4.46
N LEU A 37 -17.73 2.76 3.39
CA LEU A 37 -18.81 2.92 2.41
C LEU A 37 -20.18 2.75 3.06
N PHE A 38 -20.35 1.75 3.93
CA PHE A 38 -21.58 1.55 4.70
C PHE A 38 -21.89 2.70 5.67
N ILE A 39 -20.88 3.24 6.35
CA ILE A 39 -21.03 4.40 7.25
C ILE A 39 -21.50 5.63 6.47
N LEU A 40 -20.92 5.88 5.30
CA LEU A 40 -21.26 7.00 4.43
C LEU A 40 -22.69 6.89 3.88
N PHE A 41 -23.09 5.72 3.35
CA PHE A 41 -24.45 5.52 2.83
C PHE A 41 -25.52 5.51 3.92
N GLY A 42 -25.23 4.92 5.08
CA GLY A 42 -26.17 4.88 6.21
C GLY A 42 -26.23 6.19 7.00
N ARG A 43 -25.30 7.14 6.75
CA ARG A 43 -25.05 8.34 7.59
C ARG A 43 -24.96 8.03 9.08
N ASN A 44 -24.58 6.78 9.42
CA ASN A 44 -24.57 6.30 10.78
C ASN A 44 -23.17 6.45 11.37
N LEU A 45 -22.93 7.63 11.94
CA LEU A 45 -21.63 8.06 12.45
C LEU A 45 -21.24 7.40 13.78
N SER A 46 -22.14 6.60 14.37
CA SER A 46 -21.97 5.98 15.67
C SER A 46 -22.38 4.50 15.66
N GLY A 47 -21.54 3.61 16.19
CA GLY A 47 -21.92 2.21 16.37
C GLY A 47 -20.76 1.22 16.26
N GLY A 48 -21.10 -0.07 16.28
CA GLY A 48 -20.13 -1.17 16.19
C GLY A 48 -19.31 -1.13 14.90
N LEU A 49 -19.94 -0.75 13.78
CA LEU A 49 -19.25 -0.66 12.48
C LEU A 49 -18.19 0.45 12.44
N ARG A 50 -18.48 1.63 13.01
CA ARG A 50 -17.48 2.71 13.12
C ARG A 50 -16.31 2.30 14.02
N ARG A 51 -16.59 1.56 15.10
CA ARG A 51 -15.55 1.04 15.98
C ARG A 51 -14.67 -0.01 15.28
N LEU A 52 -15.28 -0.91 14.50
CA LEU A 52 -14.56 -1.89 13.69
C LEU A 52 -13.67 -1.20 12.66
N ASN A 53 -14.22 -0.25 11.89
CA ASN A 53 -13.50 0.55 10.90
C ASN A 53 -12.29 1.24 11.52
N LYS A 54 -12.49 1.92 12.67
CA LYS A 54 -11.42 2.56 13.43
C LYS A 54 -10.31 1.60 13.84
N ILE A 55 -10.67 0.47 14.44
CA ILE A 55 -9.69 -0.53 14.90
C ILE A 55 -8.92 -1.11 13.71
N ALA A 56 -9.63 -1.47 12.63
CA ALA A 56 -9.03 -1.99 11.41
C ALA A 56 -8.07 -0.97 10.78
N GLY A 57 -8.44 0.30 10.71
CA GLY A 57 -7.61 1.38 10.18
C GLY A 57 -6.35 1.63 10.99
N ILE A 58 -6.43 1.55 12.33
CA ILE A 58 -5.26 1.64 13.21
C ILE A 58 -4.33 0.44 12.99
N ILE A 59 -4.88 -0.79 13.03
CA ILE A 59 -4.07 -1.99 12.84
C ILE A 59 -3.41 -1.99 11.45
N ALA A 60 -4.17 -1.65 10.40
CA ALA A 60 -3.68 -1.62 9.02
C ALA A 60 -2.45 -0.73 8.84
N GLY A 61 -2.51 0.52 9.30
CA GLY A 61 -1.39 1.44 9.10
C GLY A 61 -0.18 1.11 9.95
N PHE A 62 -0.34 0.72 11.23
CA PHE A 62 0.82 0.30 12.02
C PHE A 62 1.45 -0.99 11.48
N TYR A 63 0.65 -1.95 11.04
CA TYR A 63 1.13 -3.17 10.41
C TYR A 63 1.92 -2.86 9.14
N PHE A 64 1.38 -1.98 8.28
CA PHE A 64 2.04 -1.60 7.04
C PHE A 64 3.30 -0.74 7.26
N VAL A 65 3.36 0.08 8.31
CA VAL A 65 4.61 0.75 8.73
C VAL A 65 5.67 -0.27 9.11
N GLY A 66 5.30 -1.34 9.81
CA GLY A 66 6.22 -2.45 10.12
C GLY A 66 6.79 -3.09 8.85
N ILE A 67 5.93 -3.39 7.88
CA ILE A 67 6.34 -3.89 6.55
C ILE A 67 7.27 -2.90 5.85
N PHE A 68 6.89 -1.62 5.83
CA PHE A 68 7.67 -0.57 5.18
C PHE A 68 9.08 -0.52 5.75
N ILE A 69 9.21 -0.45 7.08
CA ILE A 69 10.53 -0.38 7.74
C ILE A 69 11.35 -1.64 7.43
N TYR A 70 10.71 -2.81 7.48
CA TYR A 70 11.36 -4.07 7.18
C TYR A 70 11.92 -4.08 5.75
N LEU A 71 11.06 -3.90 4.74
CA LEU A 71 11.45 -3.95 3.33
C LEU A 71 12.35 -2.79 2.91
N PHE A 72 12.20 -1.62 3.53
CA PHE A 72 13.10 -0.51 3.27
C PHE A 72 14.54 -0.86 3.66
N LYS A 73 14.73 -1.55 4.79
CA LYS A 73 16.05 -1.99 5.27
C LYS A 73 16.57 -3.24 4.57
N THR A 74 15.70 -4.21 4.30
CA THR A 74 16.12 -5.53 3.78
C THR A 74 16.14 -5.62 2.26
N ALA A 75 15.37 -4.77 1.56
CA ALA A 75 15.30 -4.76 0.11
C ALA A 75 15.73 -3.40 -0.47
N VAL A 76 15.05 -2.30 -0.16
CA VAL A 76 15.28 -1.02 -0.86
C VAL A 76 16.71 -0.49 -0.71
N ILE A 77 17.23 -0.43 0.53
CA ILE A 77 18.59 0.05 0.78
C ILE A 77 19.63 -0.85 0.09
N PRO A 78 19.64 -2.19 0.28
CA PRO A 78 20.56 -3.07 -0.41
C PRO A 78 20.46 -2.98 -1.94
N LEU A 79 19.26 -3.04 -2.51
CA LEU A 79 19.05 -2.98 -3.97
C LEU A 79 19.54 -1.68 -4.58
N THR A 80 19.32 -0.56 -3.88
CA THR A 80 19.77 0.77 -4.34
C THR A 80 21.28 0.93 -4.20
N ALA A 81 21.88 0.43 -3.13
CA ALA A 81 23.32 0.51 -2.90
C ALA A 81 24.11 -0.40 -3.86
N ALA A 82 23.59 -1.59 -4.17
CA ALA A 82 24.20 -2.55 -5.08
C ALA A 82 23.88 -2.27 -6.56
N GLY A 83 22.90 -1.41 -6.85
CA GLY A 83 22.46 -1.11 -8.21
C GLY A 83 21.74 -2.29 -8.88
N GLU A 84 21.14 -3.18 -8.10
CA GLU A 84 20.57 -4.46 -8.56
C GLU A 84 19.10 -4.35 -9.01
N TRP A 85 18.58 -3.14 -9.20
CA TRP A 85 17.24 -2.93 -9.74
C TRP A 85 17.10 -3.54 -11.13
N ARG A 86 16.04 -4.32 -11.37
CA ARG A 86 15.82 -5.03 -12.64
C ARG A 86 15.31 -4.15 -13.77
N GLY A 87 15.08 -2.86 -13.50
CA GLY A 87 14.58 -1.89 -14.46
C GLY A 87 13.68 -0.84 -13.81
N ILE A 88 13.20 0.13 -14.59
CA ILE A 88 12.34 1.21 -14.07
C ILE A 88 10.99 0.67 -13.55
N VAL A 89 10.45 -0.39 -14.18
CA VAL A 89 9.21 -1.05 -13.75
C VAL A 89 9.35 -1.63 -12.34
N ASP A 90 10.51 -2.19 -12.03
CA ASP A 90 10.81 -2.80 -10.75
C ASP A 90 10.88 -1.75 -9.63
N VAL A 91 11.56 -0.63 -9.89
CA VAL A 91 11.60 0.53 -9.00
C VAL A 91 10.19 1.07 -8.74
N LEU A 92 9.40 1.22 -9.80
CA LEU A 92 8.02 1.72 -9.68
C LEU A 92 7.13 0.72 -8.93
N ALA A 93 7.22 -0.58 -9.19
CA ALA A 93 6.42 -1.59 -8.50
C ALA A 93 6.68 -1.57 -6.99
N VAL A 94 7.95 -1.63 -6.57
CA VAL A 94 8.33 -1.56 -5.15
C VAL A 94 7.98 -0.19 -4.55
N GLY A 95 8.22 0.89 -5.30
CA GLY A 95 7.92 2.25 -4.88
C GLY A 95 6.44 2.49 -4.61
N PHE A 96 5.57 2.09 -5.54
CA PHE A 96 4.12 2.21 -5.36
C PHE A 96 3.61 1.33 -4.22
N TYR A 97 4.13 0.11 -4.07
CA TYR A 97 3.78 -0.76 -2.95
C TYR A 97 4.11 -0.09 -1.61
N LEU A 98 5.35 0.40 -1.45
CA LEU A 98 5.79 1.06 -0.21
C LEU A 98 5.09 2.40 0.02
N SER A 99 4.71 3.11 -1.05
CA SER A 99 3.94 4.36 -0.94
C SER A 99 2.58 4.18 -0.26
N GLY A 100 2.04 2.95 -0.25
CA GLY A 100 0.82 2.59 0.48
C GLY A 100 0.88 2.88 1.98
N VAL A 101 2.08 3.05 2.55
CA VAL A 101 2.25 3.49 3.94
C VAL A 101 1.66 4.87 4.18
N ILE A 102 1.71 5.78 3.19
CA ILE A 102 1.22 7.15 3.32
C ILE A 102 -0.28 7.17 3.63
N PRO A 103 -1.16 6.58 2.80
CA PRO A 103 -2.58 6.56 3.08
C PRO A 103 -2.95 5.66 4.27
N LEU A 104 -2.37 4.45 4.41
CA LEU A 104 -2.74 3.56 5.52
C LEU A 104 -2.30 4.11 6.88
N PHE A 105 -1.10 4.64 6.98
CA PHE A 105 -0.66 5.27 8.22
C PHE A 105 -1.39 6.60 8.45
N GLY A 106 -1.68 7.36 7.37
CA GLY A 106 -2.54 8.55 7.44
C GLY A 106 -3.92 8.25 8.05
N ILE A 107 -4.53 7.13 7.67
CA ILE A 107 -5.75 6.60 8.29
C ILE A 107 -5.54 6.33 9.78
N SER A 108 -4.49 5.59 10.15
CA SER A 108 -4.21 5.31 11.56
C SER A 108 -4.03 6.59 12.38
N LEU A 109 -3.27 7.56 11.86
CA LEU A 109 -3.02 8.86 12.49
C LEU A 109 -4.30 9.68 12.68
N LEU A 110 -5.21 9.62 11.70
CA LEU A 110 -6.52 10.27 11.77
C LEU A 110 -7.38 9.63 12.87
N GLU A 111 -7.39 8.30 12.94
CA GLU A 111 -8.20 7.54 13.89
C GLU A 111 -7.72 7.68 15.35
N ILE A 112 -6.41 7.80 15.58
CA ILE A 112 -5.85 8.09 16.92
C ILE A 112 -5.92 9.58 17.30
N GLY A 113 -6.39 10.45 16.40
CA GLY A 113 -6.53 11.89 16.65
C GLY A 113 -5.22 12.69 16.61
N LEU A 114 -4.17 12.14 15.99
CA LEU A 114 -2.95 12.89 15.69
C LEU A 114 -3.11 13.73 14.41
N LEU A 115 -3.89 13.24 13.44
CA LEU A 115 -4.27 13.97 12.23
C LEU A 115 -5.72 14.46 12.33
N GLY A 116 -6.04 15.61 11.73
CA GLY A 116 -7.41 16.14 11.70
C GLY A 116 -7.92 16.71 13.03
N ARG A 117 -7.02 17.21 13.89
CA ARG A 117 -7.39 17.94 15.11
C ARG A 117 -8.20 19.18 14.75
N GLY A 118 -9.37 19.33 15.38
CA GLY A 118 -10.31 20.44 15.12
C GLY A 118 -11.26 20.23 13.94
N LYS A 119 -11.14 19.13 13.18
CA LYS A 119 -12.13 18.75 12.16
C LYS A 119 -13.37 18.15 12.79
N THR A 120 -14.52 18.42 12.19
CA THR A 120 -15.79 17.74 12.49
C THR A 120 -15.70 16.25 12.13
N GLU A 121 -16.60 15.43 12.68
CA GLU A 121 -16.62 13.99 12.38
C GLU A 121 -16.87 13.70 10.89
N GLU A 122 -17.66 14.53 10.21
CA GLU A 122 -17.90 14.39 8.77
C GLU A 122 -16.66 14.73 7.93
N GLU A 123 -15.89 15.76 8.33
CA GLU A 123 -14.64 16.09 7.65
C GLU A 123 -13.57 15.02 7.86
N LYS A 124 -13.51 14.41 9.04
CA LYS A 124 -12.62 13.26 9.28
C LYS A 124 -13.00 12.10 8.39
N LEU A 125 -14.29 11.76 8.28
CA LEU A 125 -14.74 10.72 7.34
C LEU A 125 -14.35 11.02 5.89
N LYS A 126 -14.48 12.28 5.43
CA LYS A 126 -14.02 12.66 4.08
C LYS A 126 -12.53 12.41 3.89
N VAL A 127 -11.70 12.83 4.85
CA VAL A 127 -10.25 12.59 4.80
C VAL A 127 -9.93 11.09 4.83
N HIS A 128 -10.64 10.34 5.68
CA HIS A 128 -10.49 8.90 5.80
C HIS A 128 -10.80 8.18 4.46
N ALA A 129 -11.95 8.48 3.86
CA ALA A 129 -12.36 7.96 2.56
C ALA A 129 -11.39 8.34 1.43
N VAL A 130 -10.85 9.56 1.45
CA VAL A 130 -9.82 9.99 0.47
C VAL A 130 -8.54 9.18 0.62
N PHE A 131 -8.06 8.93 1.85
CA PHE A 131 -6.90 8.07 2.04
C PHE A 131 -7.14 6.64 1.56
N VAL A 132 -8.33 6.08 1.83
CA VAL A 132 -8.70 4.76 1.30
C VAL A 132 -8.65 4.76 -0.22
N ALA A 133 -9.23 5.76 -0.89
CA ALA A 133 -9.22 5.87 -2.34
C ALA A 133 -7.79 5.96 -2.90
N ILE A 134 -6.92 6.77 -2.28
CA ILE A 134 -5.50 6.86 -2.65
C ILE A 134 -4.83 5.50 -2.49
N PHE A 135 -5.05 4.80 -1.36
CA PHE A 135 -4.49 3.48 -1.11
C PHE A 135 -4.89 2.48 -2.19
N LEU A 136 -6.17 2.42 -2.55
CA LEU A 136 -6.66 1.52 -3.59
C LEU A 136 -5.94 1.79 -4.92
N VAL A 137 -5.77 3.05 -5.33
CA VAL A 137 -5.05 3.38 -6.57
C VAL A 137 -3.59 2.93 -6.51
N VAL A 138 -2.84 3.32 -5.48
CA VAL A 138 -1.40 3.00 -5.41
C VAL A 138 -1.15 1.50 -5.28
N ALA A 139 -1.99 0.79 -4.52
CA ALA A 139 -1.90 -0.67 -4.37
C ALA A 139 -2.17 -1.38 -5.69
N HIS A 140 -3.19 -0.97 -6.45
CA HIS A 140 -3.47 -1.56 -7.76
C HIS A 140 -2.37 -1.28 -8.77
N VAL A 141 -1.81 -0.06 -8.79
CA VAL A 141 -0.65 0.27 -9.64
C VAL A 141 0.54 -0.62 -9.28
N ALA A 142 0.84 -0.81 -8.00
CA ALA A 142 1.91 -1.70 -7.56
C ALA A 142 1.72 -3.15 -8.04
N MET A 143 0.49 -3.66 -7.95
CA MET A 143 0.15 -5.01 -8.42
C MET A 143 0.30 -5.17 -9.93
N ILE A 144 -0.19 -4.21 -10.70
CA ILE A 144 -0.08 -4.23 -12.17
C ILE A 144 1.40 -4.19 -12.57
N LEU A 145 2.17 -3.23 -12.05
CA LEU A 145 3.59 -3.08 -12.37
C LEU A 145 4.43 -4.25 -11.86
N GLY A 146 4.06 -4.84 -10.71
CA GLY A 146 4.71 -6.01 -10.16
C GLY A 146 4.69 -7.19 -11.13
N MET A 147 3.54 -7.43 -11.74
CA MET A 147 3.35 -8.55 -12.67
C MET A 147 3.89 -8.29 -14.08
N LEU A 148 4.28 -7.05 -14.40
CA LEU A 148 4.92 -6.73 -15.67
C LEU A 148 6.35 -7.28 -15.72
N ASN A 149 6.79 -7.64 -16.93
CA ASN A 149 8.19 -7.96 -17.17
C ASN A 149 9.04 -6.68 -17.01
N PRO A 150 10.02 -6.64 -16.10
CA PRO A 150 10.83 -5.45 -15.86
C PRO A 150 11.69 -5.03 -17.06
N ASP A 151 11.93 -5.94 -18.01
CA ASP A 151 12.78 -5.69 -19.19
C ASP A 151 12.08 -4.92 -20.32
N ILE A 152 10.76 -4.67 -20.22
CA ILE A 152 9.93 -4.04 -21.28
C ILE A 152 10.47 -2.67 -21.67
N PHE A 153 11.00 -1.89 -20.71
CA PHE A 153 11.58 -0.57 -20.98
C PHE A 153 13.12 -0.58 -21.06
N ALA A 154 13.77 -1.73 -20.82
CA ALA A 154 15.22 -1.85 -20.98
C ALA A 154 15.66 -1.84 -22.46
N HIS A 155 14.75 -2.11 -23.40
CA HIS A 155 15.01 -2.16 -24.84
C HIS A 155 14.85 -0.81 -25.57
N GLY A 156 14.70 0.31 -24.85
CA GLY A 156 14.57 1.64 -25.45
C GLY A 156 15.90 2.37 -25.75
N GLY A 157 17.05 1.79 -25.41
CA GLY A 157 18.37 2.46 -25.47
C GLY A 157 19.30 2.05 -26.63
N SER A 158 18.93 1.07 -27.44
CA SER A 158 19.78 0.50 -28.50
C SER A 158 19.20 0.71 -29.91
N GLY A 159 18.68 1.91 -30.18
CA GLY A 159 18.07 2.29 -31.45
C GLY A 159 18.50 3.65 -32.02
N MET A 160 19.63 4.21 -31.58
CA MET A 160 20.24 5.40 -32.19
C MET A 160 21.76 5.24 -32.30
N ALA A 161 22.18 4.38 -33.23
CA ALA A 161 23.49 4.44 -33.88
C ALA A 161 23.33 3.83 -35.27
N MET A 162 22.88 4.65 -36.22
CA MET A 162 23.20 4.51 -37.64
C MET A 162 24.46 5.32 -37.90
#